data_AF-A0A329MXY9-F1
#
_entry.id   AF-A0A329MXY9-F1
#
_cell.length_a   1.000
_cell.length_b   1.000
_cell.length_c   1.000
_cell.angle_alpha   90.00
_cell.angle_beta   90.00
_cell.angle_gamma   90.00
#
_symmetry.space_group_name_H-M   'P 1'
#
loop_
_entity.id
_entity.type
_entity.pdbx_description
1 polymer ?
#
loop_
_entity_poly.entity_id
_entity_poly.type
_entity_poly.pdbx_seq_one_letter_code
_entity_poly.pdbx_strand_id
1 'polypeptide(L)'
;MKQFTPYKAIRKRAMILGLPIGFFAIQMISVIGSLLAIIFSFSLGIIFFVLLVNFSLYMVLTRLTHDPGLLRFGNVFPHIISNKLNSHLNYEIEFI
;
A
#
# COMPACT_ATOMS: atom_id res chain seq x y z
N MET A 1 -24.29 1.48 27.25
CA MET A 1 -22.91 1.94 26.92
C MET A 1 -22.66 1.69 25.44
N LYS A 2 -22.23 2.70 24.67
CA LYS A 2 -21.94 2.54 23.23
C LYS A 2 -20.65 1.74 23.05
N GLN A 3 -20.71 0.62 22.35
CA GLN A 3 -19.52 -0.19 22.04
C GLN A 3 -18.85 0.35 20.79
N PHE A 4 -17.58 0.74 20.91
CA PHE A 4 -16.76 1.15 19.78
C PHE A 4 -15.92 -0.04 19.33
N THR A 5 -16.20 -0.59 18.15
CA THR A 5 -15.32 -1.60 17.54
C THR A 5 -13.97 -0.97 17.23
N PRO A 6 -12.84 -1.54 17.69
CA PRO A 6 -11.53 -0.98 17.39
C PRO A 6 -11.32 -0.96 15.87
N TYR A 7 -11.16 0.25 15.32
CA TYR A 7 -11.05 0.49 13.89
C TYR A 7 -9.71 -0.08 13.36
N LYS A 8 -9.76 -1.31 12.85
CA LYS A 8 -8.59 -2.09 12.41
C LYS A 8 -7.99 -1.63 11.08
N ALA A 9 -8.63 -0.67 10.40
CA ALA A 9 -8.21 -0.23 9.06
C ALA A 9 -6.96 0.67 9.05
N ILE A 10 -6.53 1.19 10.21
CA ILE A 10 -5.35 2.07 10.33
C ILE A 10 -4.06 1.37 9.87
N ARG A 11 -3.92 0.06 10.14
CA ARG A 11 -2.74 -0.71 9.71
C ARG A 11 -2.70 -1.03 8.21
N LYS A 12 -3.85 -1.07 7.51
CA LYS A 12 -3.90 -1.48 6.10
C LYS A 12 -3.43 -0.41 5.11
N ARG A 13 -3.32 0.85 5.55
CA ARG A 13 -2.80 1.96 4.74
C ARG A 13 -1.68 2.69 5.47
N ALA A 14 -0.74 1.92 6.03
CA ALA A 14 0.50 2.49 6.55
C ALA A 14 1.31 3.06 5.38
N MET A 15 1.25 4.38 5.22
CA MET A 15 2.06 5.14 4.26
C MET A 15 3.18 5.83 5.02
N ILE A 16 4.39 5.73 4.50
CA ILE A 16 5.59 6.39 5.02
C ILE A 16 6.06 7.32 3.91
N LEU A 17 6.11 8.62 4.20
CA LEU A 17 6.52 9.67 3.24
C LEU A 17 5.75 9.63 1.91
N GLY A 18 4.44 9.33 1.97
CA GLY A 18 3.59 9.24 0.77
C GLY A 18 3.74 7.94 -0.04
N LEU A 19 4.58 6.99 0.39
CA LEU A 19 4.73 5.67 -0.22
C LEU A 19 4.15 4.57 0.69
N PRO A 20 3.46 3.56 0.14
CA PRO A 20 3.19 2.29 0.80
C PRO A 20 4.47 1.66 1.33
N ILE A 21 4.37 0.94 2.44
CA ILE A 21 5.53 0.35 3.11
C ILE A 21 6.41 -0.54 2.21
N GLY A 22 5.82 -1.21 1.22
CA GLY A 22 6.56 -2.00 0.24
C GLY A 22 7.44 -1.15 -0.70
N PHE A 23 6.90 -0.06 -1.24
CA PHE A 23 7.66 0.85 -2.10
C PHE A 23 8.70 1.63 -1.30
N PHE A 24 8.38 1.99 -0.07
CA PHE A 24 9.34 2.57 0.85
C PHE A 24 10.55 1.63 1.08
N ALA A 25 10.32 0.33 1.23
CA ALA A 25 11.42 -0.64 1.39
C ALA A 25 12.34 -0.69 0.15
N ILE A 26 11.77 -0.65 -1.07
CA ILE A 26 12.55 -0.59 -2.32
C ILE A 26 13.42 0.67 -2.34
N GLN A 27 12.86 1.83 -1.98
CA GLN A 27 13.62 3.07 -1.89
C GLN A 27 14.77 2.98 -0.88
N MET A 28 14.52 2.37 0.28
CA MET A 28 15.55 2.19 1.31
C MET A 28 16.70 1.29 0.85
N ILE A 29 16.39 0.20 0.14
CA ILE A 29 17.43 -0.69 -0.44
C ILE A 29 18.29 0.08 -1.44
N SER A 30 17.67 0.88 -2.31
CA SER A 30 18.40 1.75 -3.25
C SER A 30 19.34 2.70 -2.52
N VAL A 31 18.86 3.39 -1.47
CA VAL A 31 19.68 4.32 -0.68
C VAL A 31 20.86 3.62 0.00
N ILE A 32 20.63 2.44 0.58
CA ILE A 32 21.69 1.68 1.24
C ILE A 32 22.73 1.18 0.24
N GLY A 33 22.31 0.60 -0.89
CA GLY A 33 23.23 0.15 -1.95
C GLY A 33 24.02 1.31 -2.57
N SER A 34 23.37 2.46 -2.68
CA SER A 34 23.97 3.71 -3.14
C SER A 34 25.06 4.22 -2.22
N LEU A 35 24.79 4.20 -0.90
CA LEU A 35 25.78 4.53 0.11
C LEU A 35 26.99 3.59 0.03
N LEU A 36 26.74 2.29 -0.13
CA LEU A 36 27.79 1.28 -0.31
C LEU A 36 28.67 1.59 -1.53
N ALA A 37 28.05 1.90 -2.67
CA ALA A 37 28.76 2.22 -3.90
C ALA A 37 29.64 3.48 -3.78
N ILE A 38 29.15 4.51 -3.08
CA ILE A 38 29.91 5.75 -2.83
C ILE A 38 31.16 5.45 -2.00
N ILE A 39 31.03 4.65 -0.94
CA ILE A 39 32.14 4.31 -0.04
C ILE A 39 33.21 3.47 -0.77
N PHE A 40 32.81 2.52 -1.62
CA PHE A 40 33.78 1.66 -2.31
C PHE A 40 34.43 2.31 -3.53
N SER A 41 33.74 3.21 -4.23
CA SER A 41 34.22 3.68 -5.53
C SER A 41 34.94 5.04 -5.49
N PHE A 42 34.71 5.89 -4.48
CA PHE A 42 35.39 7.20 -4.29
C PHE A 42 35.50 8.10 -5.55
N SER A 43 34.55 8.02 -6.48
CA SER A 43 34.52 8.87 -7.69
C SER A 43 33.40 9.91 -7.59
N LEU A 44 33.73 11.17 -7.88
CA LEU A 44 32.75 12.27 -7.93
C LEU A 44 31.62 12.01 -8.94
N GLY A 45 31.91 11.37 -10.08
CA GLY A 45 30.90 11.06 -11.09
C GLY A 45 29.84 10.07 -10.58
N ILE A 46 30.26 9.10 -9.77
CA ILE A 46 29.35 8.10 -9.19
C ILE A 46 28.45 8.74 -8.14
N ILE A 47 28.95 9.70 -7.36
CA ILE A 47 28.14 10.43 -6.37
C ILE A 47 26.96 11.12 -7.07
N PHE A 48 27.22 11.88 -8.15
CA PHE A 48 26.15 12.54 -8.91
C PHE A 48 25.18 11.55 -9.54
N PHE A 49 25.69 10.49 -10.17
CA PHE A 49 24.87 9.47 -10.81
C PHE A 49 23.92 8.81 -9.80
N VAL A 50 24.45 8.39 -8.66
CA VAL A 50 23.72 7.70 -7.61
C VAL A 50 22.63 8.59 -7.00
N LEU A 51 22.90 9.88 -6.78
CA LEU A 51 21.89 10.84 -6.31
C LEU A 51 20.74 10.96 -7.32
N LEU A 52 21.07 11.08 -8.61
CA LEU A 52 20.09 11.24 -9.67
C LEU A 52 19.20 9.98 -9.82
N VAL A 53 19.79 8.80 -9.69
CA VAL A 53 19.06 7.52 -9.68
C VAL A 53 18.10 7.44 -8.49
N ASN A 54 18.54 7.76 -7.26
CA ASN A 54 17.66 7.70 -6.09
C ASN A 54 16.50 8.70 -6.17
N PHE A 55 16.76 9.90 -6.68
CA PHE A 55 15.72 10.91 -6.88
C PHE A 55 14.70 10.47 -7.94
N SER A 56 15.19 9.97 -9.08
CA SER A 56 14.34 9.48 -10.17
C SER A 56 13.49 8.30 -9.71
N LEU A 57 14.09 7.35 -8.99
CA LEU A 57 13.39 6.20 -8.42
C LEU A 57 12.27 6.66 -7.48
N TYR A 58 12.57 7.55 -6.54
CA TYR A 58 11.57 8.08 -5.62
C TYR A 58 10.41 8.77 -6.35
N MET A 59 10.70 9.56 -7.38
CA MET A 59 9.70 10.26 -8.17
C MET A 59 8.78 9.30 -8.93
N VAL A 60 9.34 8.25 -9.52
CA VAL A 60 8.58 7.19 -10.21
C VAL A 60 7.69 6.42 -9.24
N LEU A 61 8.22 6.00 -8.09
CA LEU A 61 7.45 5.29 -7.05
C LEU A 61 6.31 6.15 -6.48
N THR A 62 6.57 7.44 -6.27
CA THR A 62 5.55 8.39 -5.79
C THR A 62 4.44 8.56 -6.81
N ARG A 63 4.76 8.75 -8.09
CA ARG A 63 3.74 8.84 -9.16
C ARG A 63 2.92 7.57 -9.27
N LEU A 64 3.56 6.40 -9.20
CA LEU A 64 2.88 5.10 -9.26
C LEU A 64 1.92 4.90 -8.07
N THR A 65 2.24 5.47 -6.92
CA THR A 65 1.38 5.46 -5.74
C THR A 65 0.19 6.42 -5.85
N HIS A 66 0.40 7.59 -6.48
CA HIS A 66 -0.60 8.65 -6.57
C HIS A 66 -1.74 8.34 -7.54
N ASP A 67 -1.48 7.50 -8.55
CA ASP A 67 -2.50 6.93 -9.45
C ASP A 67 -2.86 5.49 -9.01
N PRO A 68 -3.78 5.31 -8.03
CA PRO A 68 -4.21 3.99 -7.57
C PRO A 68 -4.93 3.15 -8.66
N GLY A 69 -5.18 3.73 -9.85
CA GLY A 69 -5.69 3.03 -11.02
C GLY A 69 -4.70 2.05 -11.65
N LEU A 70 -3.39 2.34 -11.60
CA LEU A 70 -2.33 1.47 -12.14
C LEU A 70 -1.94 0.35 -11.16
N LEU A 71 -2.20 0.56 -9.87
CA LEU A 71 -1.92 -0.37 -8.79
C LEU A 71 -3.20 -0.95 -8.17
N ARG A 72 -4.18 -1.29 -9.01
CA ARG A 72 -5.25 -2.21 -8.61
C ARG A 72 -4.66 -3.61 -8.44
N PHE A 73 -3.84 -3.81 -7.41
CA PHE A 73 -3.68 -5.12 -6.79
C PHE A 73 -5.05 -5.48 -6.21
N GLY A 74 -5.81 -6.22 -7.02
CA GLY A 74 -7.21 -6.53 -6.79
C GLY A 74 -7.42 -7.03 -5.38
N ASN A 75 -8.06 -6.20 -4.55
CA ASN A 75 -8.84 -6.73 -3.46
C ASN A 75 -10.10 -7.31 -4.11
N VAL A 76 -9.97 -8.54 -4.65
CA VAL A 76 -11.08 -9.39 -5.12
C VAL A 76 -12.05 -9.75 -3.98
N PHE A 77 -11.75 -9.29 -2.76
CA PHE A 77 -12.64 -9.43 -1.63
C PHE A 77 -13.67 -8.29 -1.61
N PRO A 78 -14.97 -8.60 -1.79
CA PRO A 78 -16.03 -7.63 -1.62
C PRO A 78 -15.99 -7.06 -0.21
N HIS A 79 -16.31 -5.76 -0.10
CA HIS A 79 -16.23 -4.99 1.14
C HIS A 79 -17.09 -5.59 2.28
N ILE A 80 -18.09 -6.41 1.93
CA ILE A 80 -19.05 -6.99 2.88
C ILE A 80 -19.47 -8.37 2.34
N ILE A 81 -18.96 -9.45 2.93
CA ILE A 81 -19.67 -10.73 2.91
C ILE A 81 -20.63 -10.66 4.10
N SER A 82 -21.83 -10.16 3.86
CA SER A 82 -22.89 -10.23 4.86
C SER A 82 -23.52 -11.62 4.74
N ASN A 83 -23.40 -12.44 5.78
CA ASN A 83 -24.24 -13.63 5.93
C ASN A 83 -25.66 -13.19 6.35
N LYS A 84 -26.33 -12.41 5.51
CA LYS A 84 -27.79 -12.28 5.63
C LYS A 84 -28.38 -13.41 4.82
N LEU A 85 -29.04 -14.33 5.53
CA LEU A 85 -29.94 -15.29 4.95
C LEU A 85 -31.04 -14.47 4.23
N ASN A 86 -30.94 -14.32 2.91
CA ASN A 86 -32.05 -13.84 2.09
C ASN A 86 -33.09 -14.97 2.00
N SER A 87 -33.64 -15.39 3.14
CA SER A 87 -34.80 -16.26 3.18
C SER A 87 -36.02 -15.39 2.95
N HIS A 88 -36.50 -15.35 1.72
CA HIS A 88 -37.87 -14.98 1.37
C HIS A 88 -38.87 -16.05 1.87
N LEU A 89 -38.66 -16.60 3.06
CA LEU A 89 -39.57 -17.54 3.68
C LEU A 89 -40.60 -16.72 4.44
N ASN A 90 -41.70 -16.44 3.75
CA ASN A 90 -42.92 -15.93 4.34
C ASN A 90 -43.44 -17.00 5.31
N TYR A 91 -43.28 -16.77 6.62
CA TYR A 91 -43.82 -17.66 7.65
C TYR A 91 -45.29 -17.36 7.97
N GLU A 92 -46.01 -16.73 7.05
CA GLU A 92 -47.47 -16.73 7.05
C GLU A 92 -47.96 -18.05 6.47
N ILE A 93 -47.85 -19.10 7.27
CA ILE A 93 -48.76 -20.23 7.14
C ILE A 93 -50.04 -19.81 7.86
N GLU A 94 -50.94 -19.25 7.07
CA GLU A 94 -52.37 -19.28 7.30
C GLU A 94 -52.79 -20.75 7.43
N PHE A 95 -53.24 -21.16 8.61
CA PHE A 95 -54.16 -22.28 8.76
C PHE A 95 -55.26 -21.89 9.74
N ILE A 96 -56.45 -21.82 9.14
CA ILE A 96 -57.80 -21.87 9.71
C ILE A 96 -57.89 -22.84 10.88
#